data_AF-A0A0F9LRC4-F1
#
_entry.id   AF-A0A0F9LRC4-F1
#
_cell.length_a   1.000
_cell.length_b   1.000
_cell.length_c   1.000
_cell.angle_alpha   90.00
_cell.angle_beta   90.00
_cell.angle_gamma   90.00
#
_symmetry.space_group_name_H-M   'P 1'
#
loop_
_entity.id
_entity.type
_entity.pdbx_description
1 polymer ?
#
loop_
_entity_poly.entity_id
_entity_poly.type
_entity_poly.pdbx_seq_one_letter_code
_entity_poly.pdbx_strand_id
1 'polypeptide(L)'
;MMKFRFVAMLDILGFKNLLKQKGIEAIHQLMRDLFRSAREGTSRDHTMTVNRVIYRNPSVRLNYFIFSDTILVWKDYEESNGEEKEIEGKCDLFREFNHGISMLLERALLKKIPLRGAIAFGRTIIQIDEEGQNHEIIGQPIIDSYLVGEAQDWVGIAFHSSCLPFIEQKCDPTIKEYPIPYNKEKLKPLDNGKETNYSLEWGGNVKEVLNEFLENLRSEGVSEKVLNKYTNAIDYCKDHEVCL
;
A
#
# COMPACT_ATOMS: atom_id res chain seq x y z
N MET A 1 -10.45 -8.26 -19.82
CA MET A 1 -11.60 -7.31 -19.79
C MET A 1 -11.19 -6.06 -19.01
N MET A 2 -11.55 -4.87 -19.51
CA MET A 2 -11.20 -3.58 -18.90
C MET A 2 -12.12 -3.27 -17.72
N LYS A 3 -11.54 -2.85 -16.59
CA LYS A 3 -12.29 -2.56 -15.36
C LYS A 3 -11.76 -1.32 -14.68
N PHE A 4 -12.62 -0.64 -13.93
CA PHE A 4 -12.17 0.28 -12.89
C PHE A 4 -11.63 -0.55 -11.71
N ARG A 5 -10.45 -0.17 -11.22
CA ARG A 5 -9.78 -0.84 -10.11
C ARG A 5 -9.15 0.16 -9.16
N PHE A 6 -9.14 -0.20 -7.88
CA PHE A 6 -8.14 0.32 -6.96
C PHE A 6 -6.84 -0.44 -7.19
N VAL A 7 -5.73 0.29 -7.26
CA VAL A 7 -4.40 -0.25 -7.51
C VAL A 7 -3.44 0.30 -6.47
N ALA A 8 -2.66 -0.59 -5.86
CA ALA A 8 -1.53 -0.22 -5.03
C ALA A 8 -0.24 -0.77 -5.65
N MET A 9 0.76 0.10 -5.81
CA MET A 9 2.12 -0.29 -6.16
C MET A 9 2.98 -0.13 -4.93
N LEU A 10 3.52 -1.24 -4.44
CA LEU A 10 4.34 -1.29 -3.23
C LEU A 10 5.75 -1.78 -3.58
N ASP A 11 6.74 -1.22 -2.92
CA ASP A 11 8.15 -1.46 -3.10
C ASP A 11 8.79 -1.85 -1.76
N ILE A 12 9.60 -2.91 -1.77
CA ILE A 12 10.36 -3.35 -0.60
C ILE A 12 11.63 -2.52 -0.49
N LEU A 13 11.65 -1.59 0.47
CA LEU A 13 12.79 -0.73 0.71
C LEU A 13 14.02 -1.55 1.15
N GLY A 14 15.13 -1.39 0.43
CA GLY A 14 16.37 -2.07 0.75
C GLY A 14 16.40 -3.56 0.35
N PHE A 15 15.51 -4.00 -0.54
CA PHE A 15 15.39 -5.40 -0.97
C PHE A 15 16.72 -6.06 -1.34
N LYS A 16 17.60 -5.37 -2.09
CA LYS A 16 18.92 -5.90 -2.46
C LYS A 16 19.75 -6.32 -1.24
N ASN A 17 19.73 -5.53 -0.16
CA ASN A 17 20.45 -5.86 1.07
C ASN A 17 19.73 -6.98 1.82
N LEU A 18 18.40 -6.93 1.89
CA LEU A 18 17.58 -7.96 2.50
C LEU A 18 17.82 -9.34 1.86
N LEU A 19 17.88 -9.41 0.52
CA LEU A 19 18.15 -10.62 -0.24
C LEU A 19 19.57 -11.15 0.01
N LYS A 20 20.58 -10.26 0.08
CA LYS A 20 21.96 -10.64 0.40
C LYS A 20 22.09 -11.21 1.82
N GLN A 21 21.39 -10.65 2.79
CA GLN A 21 21.47 -11.05 4.19
C GLN A 21 20.70 -12.35 4.47
N LYS A 22 19.50 -12.50 3.88
CA LYS A 22 18.58 -13.62 4.19
C LYS A 22 18.67 -14.78 3.20
N GLY A 23 19.11 -14.54 1.96
CA GLY A 23 19.08 -15.53 0.89
C GLY A 23 17.70 -15.66 0.22
N ILE A 24 17.66 -16.24 -0.98
CA ILE A 24 16.46 -16.27 -1.84
C ILE A 24 15.33 -17.11 -1.24
N GLU A 25 15.65 -18.23 -0.57
CA GLU A 25 14.68 -19.14 0.03
C GLU A 25 13.94 -18.47 1.19
N ALA A 26 14.66 -17.75 2.05
CA ALA A 26 14.06 -17.03 3.17
C ALA A 26 13.16 -15.89 2.69
N ILE A 27 13.56 -15.16 1.65
CA ILE A 27 12.72 -14.14 1.02
C ILE A 27 11.47 -14.77 0.41
N HIS A 28 11.62 -15.87 -0.32
CA HIS A 28 10.48 -16.58 -0.89
C HIS A 28 9.47 -16.99 0.19
N GLN A 29 9.93 -17.55 1.31
CA GLN A 29 9.05 -17.94 2.41
C GLN A 29 8.40 -16.74 3.10
N LEU A 30 9.13 -15.63 3.27
CA LEU A 30 8.58 -14.39 3.82
C LEU A 30 7.48 -13.82 2.94
N MET A 31 7.69 -13.76 1.62
CA MET A 31 6.68 -13.32 0.66
C MET A 31 5.47 -14.25 0.68
N ARG A 32 5.68 -15.58 0.70
CA ARG A 32 4.59 -16.54 0.86
C ARG A 32 3.78 -16.29 2.13
N ASP A 33 4.42 -16.05 3.28
CA ASP A 33 3.72 -15.80 4.54
C ASP A 33 2.91 -14.50 4.53
N LEU A 34 3.48 -13.44 3.94
CA LEU A 34 2.86 -12.12 3.85
C LEU A 34 1.53 -12.21 3.09
N PHE A 35 1.53 -12.88 1.93
CA PHE A 35 0.34 -13.03 1.10
C PHE A 35 -0.52 -14.23 1.43
N ARG A 36 0.01 -15.27 2.09
CA ARG A 36 -0.81 -16.35 2.64
C ARG A 36 -1.87 -15.76 3.56
N SER A 37 -1.47 -14.83 4.42
CA SER A 37 -2.41 -14.18 5.33
C SER A 37 -3.37 -13.19 4.63
N ALA A 38 -3.07 -12.74 3.40
CA ALA A 38 -3.95 -11.95 2.55
C ALA A 38 -4.86 -12.82 1.63
N ARG A 39 -4.48 -14.09 1.41
CA ARG A 39 -5.29 -15.12 0.72
C ARG A 39 -6.20 -15.89 1.68
N GLU A 40 -5.72 -16.20 2.89
CA GLU A 40 -6.38 -17.02 3.91
C GLU A 40 -7.10 -16.18 4.97
N GLY A 41 -6.59 -14.98 5.27
CA GLY A 41 -7.24 -14.00 6.15
C GLY A 41 -7.97 -12.96 5.30
N THR A 42 -9.29 -12.90 5.29
CA THR A 42 -10.13 -12.96 6.48
C THR A 42 -11.36 -13.86 6.25
N SER A 43 -11.30 -15.13 6.64
CA SER A 43 -12.50 -16.01 6.68
C SER A 43 -13.54 -15.61 7.73
N ARG A 44 -13.38 -14.44 8.39
CA ARG A 44 -14.29 -13.90 9.39
C ARG A 44 -14.36 -12.39 9.19
N ASP A 45 -15.57 -11.87 9.10
CA ASP A 45 -15.81 -10.45 9.29
C ASP A 45 -15.22 -10.04 10.63
N HIS A 46 -14.49 -8.93 10.66
CA HIS A 46 -14.04 -8.35 11.90
C HIS A 46 -14.73 -7.00 12.09
N THR A 47 -14.95 -6.62 13.34
CA THR A 47 -15.50 -5.30 13.68
C THR A 47 -14.39 -4.45 14.23
N MET A 48 -14.15 -3.29 13.63
CA MET A 48 -13.23 -2.27 14.15
C MET A 48 -14.05 -1.20 14.84
N THR A 49 -13.63 -0.73 16.01
CA THR A 49 -14.28 0.43 16.65
C THR A 49 -13.40 1.66 16.47
N VAL A 50 -13.86 2.65 15.72
CA VAL A 50 -13.17 3.95 15.63
C VAL A 50 -14.08 5.04 16.14
N ASN A 51 -13.60 5.87 17.06
CA ASN A 51 -14.37 6.95 17.68
C ASN A 51 -15.73 6.50 18.24
N ARG A 52 -15.78 5.30 18.85
CA ARG A 52 -17.01 4.66 19.38
C ARG A 52 -18.03 4.24 18.32
N VAL A 53 -17.67 4.27 17.03
CA VAL A 53 -18.48 3.75 15.93
C VAL A 53 -17.93 2.37 15.54
N ILE A 54 -18.82 1.37 15.49
CA ILE A 54 -18.45 0.00 15.09
C ILE A 54 -18.57 -0.11 13.58
N TYR A 55 -17.45 -0.48 12.95
CA TYR A 55 -17.31 -0.69 11.53
C TYR A 55 -17.15 -2.19 11.27
N ARG A 56 -18.08 -2.79 10.52
CA ARG A 56 -17.89 -4.15 9.99
C ARG A 56 -16.91 -4.05 8.82
N ASN A 57 -15.80 -4.78 8.91
CA ASN A 57 -14.85 -4.99 7.83
C ASN A 57 -15.06 -6.41 7.30
N PRO A 58 -15.57 -6.57 6.07
CA PRO A 58 -15.81 -7.88 5.49
C PRO A 58 -14.51 -8.62 5.21
N SER A 59 -14.63 -9.91 4.91
CA SER A 59 -13.53 -10.72 4.40
C SER A 59 -12.82 -10.02 3.22
N VAL A 60 -11.55 -9.64 3.36
CA VAL A 60 -10.77 -8.96 2.34
C VAL A 60 -10.16 -9.99 1.41
N ARG A 61 -10.48 -9.90 0.11
CA ARG A 61 -9.77 -10.64 -0.93
C ARG A 61 -9.08 -9.66 -1.86
N LEU A 62 -7.76 -9.56 -1.71
CA LEU A 62 -6.90 -8.78 -2.60
C LEU A 62 -6.34 -9.67 -3.71
N ASN A 63 -6.39 -9.18 -4.94
CA ASN A 63 -5.60 -9.75 -6.02
C ASN A 63 -4.22 -9.09 -6.01
N TYR A 64 -3.19 -9.85 -6.35
CA TYR A 64 -1.84 -9.33 -6.35
C TYR A 64 -0.93 -10.04 -7.36
N PHE A 65 0.15 -9.37 -7.72
CA PHE A 65 1.23 -9.87 -8.55
C PHE A 65 2.55 -9.37 -7.95
N ILE A 66 3.55 -10.23 -7.89
CA ILE A 66 4.85 -9.91 -7.29
C ILE A 66 5.91 -10.10 -8.34
N PHE A 67 6.75 -9.08 -8.53
CA PHE A 67 7.93 -9.15 -9.38
C PHE A 67 9.10 -8.51 -8.66
N SER A 68 10.12 -9.31 -8.32
CA SER A 68 11.28 -8.86 -7.54
C SER A 68 10.82 -8.26 -6.18
N ASP A 69 11.13 -6.98 -5.97
CA ASP A 69 10.80 -6.12 -4.83
C ASP A 69 9.48 -5.39 -4.97
N THR A 70 8.87 -5.46 -6.16
CA THR A 70 7.61 -4.79 -6.45
C THR A 70 6.43 -5.72 -6.21
N ILE A 71 5.45 -5.23 -5.47
CA ILE A 71 4.15 -5.86 -5.24
C ILE A 71 3.09 -4.95 -5.86
N LEU A 72 2.41 -5.47 -6.88
CA LEU A 72 1.18 -4.90 -7.39
C LEU A 72 0.00 -5.54 -6.66
N VAL A 73 -0.89 -4.73 -6.10
CA VAL A 73 -2.14 -5.18 -5.49
C VAL A 73 -3.30 -4.47 -6.16
N TRP A 74 -4.40 -5.18 -6.44
CA TRP A 74 -5.60 -4.55 -6.98
C TRP A 74 -6.88 -5.17 -6.45
N LYS A 75 -7.95 -4.40 -6.59
CA LYS A 75 -9.33 -4.85 -6.37
C LYS A 75 -10.23 -4.29 -7.45
N ASP A 76 -11.05 -5.17 -8.01
CA ASP A 76 -12.07 -4.82 -8.99
C ASP A 76 -13.13 -3.91 -8.34
N TYR A 77 -13.48 -2.82 -9.04
CA TYR A 77 -14.51 -1.88 -8.60
C TYR A 77 -15.79 -2.06 -9.43
N GLU A 78 -15.69 -1.86 -10.73
CA GLU A 78 -16.77 -2.12 -11.69
C GLU A 78 -16.21 -2.38 -13.10
N GLU A 79 -16.99 -3.07 -13.93
CA GLU A 79 -16.67 -3.23 -15.35
C GLU A 79 -16.64 -1.87 -16.06
N SER A 80 -15.77 -1.72 -17.04
CA SER A 80 -15.73 -0.52 -17.88
C SER A 80 -16.15 -0.88 -19.30
N ASN A 81 -17.17 -0.18 -19.80
CA ASN A 81 -17.59 -0.23 -21.21
C ASN A 81 -16.72 0.67 -22.11
N GLY A 82 -15.69 1.32 -21.56
CA GLY A 82 -14.81 2.26 -22.28
C GLY A 82 -15.29 3.70 -22.29
N GLU A 83 -16.50 3.98 -21.83
CA GLU A 83 -17.02 5.35 -21.74
C GLU A 83 -16.46 6.09 -20.52
N GLU A 84 -16.33 7.41 -20.65
CA GLU A 84 -16.08 8.27 -19.50
C GLU A 84 -17.35 8.33 -18.65
N LYS A 85 -17.23 7.88 -17.41
CA LYS A 85 -18.32 7.85 -16.44
C LYS A 85 -17.85 8.53 -15.17
N GLU A 86 -18.70 9.39 -14.62
CA GLU A 86 -18.50 9.92 -13.28
C GLU A 86 -18.55 8.76 -12.28
N ILE A 87 -17.48 8.60 -11.51
CA ILE A 87 -17.38 7.52 -10.54
C ILE A 87 -17.94 8.01 -9.23
N GLU A 88 -19.17 7.59 -8.93
CA GLU A 88 -19.71 7.65 -7.57
C GLU A 88 -18.92 6.66 -6.71
N GLY A 89 -18.25 7.14 -5.67
CA GLY A 89 -17.39 6.28 -4.86
C GLY A 89 -18.18 5.37 -3.92
N LYS A 90 -18.06 4.05 -4.04
CA LYS A 90 -18.64 3.08 -3.11
C LYS A 90 -17.69 2.85 -1.93
N CYS A 91 -18.12 3.28 -0.75
CA CYS A 91 -17.32 3.23 0.46
C CYS A 91 -16.88 1.83 0.89
N ASP A 92 -17.72 0.80 0.71
CA ASP A 92 -17.41 -0.55 1.18
C ASP A 92 -16.19 -1.15 0.47
N LEU A 93 -16.13 -1.04 -0.86
CA LEU A 93 -15.02 -1.58 -1.65
C LEU A 93 -13.71 -0.80 -1.40
N PHE A 94 -13.81 0.52 -1.23
CA PHE A 94 -12.67 1.36 -0.93
C PHE A 94 -12.07 1.01 0.44
N ARG A 95 -12.92 0.90 1.47
CA ARG A 95 -12.51 0.48 2.82
C ARG A 95 -11.94 -0.92 2.85
N GLU A 96 -12.55 -1.86 2.15
CA GLU A 96 -12.04 -3.24 2.08
C GLU A 96 -10.64 -3.27 1.46
N PHE A 97 -10.43 -2.51 0.37
CA PHE A 97 -9.11 -2.41 -0.26
C PHE A 97 -8.07 -1.81 0.69
N ASN A 98 -8.37 -0.65 1.27
CA ASN A 98 -7.49 0.05 2.21
C ASN A 98 -7.14 -0.81 3.42
N HIS A 99 -8.14 -1.49 4.01
CA HIS A 99 -7.91 -2.39 5.13
C HIS A 99 -6.94 -3.52 4.76
N GLY A 100 -7.10 -4.12 3.58
CA GLY A 100 -6.16 -5.12 3.08
C GLY A 100 -4.73 -4.60 2.92
N ILE A 101 -4.57 -3.37 2.41
CA ILE A 101 -3.25 -2.73 2.27
C ILE A 101 -2.65 -2.41 3.65
N SER A 102 -3.42 -1.87 4.60
CA SER A 102 -2.93 -1.60 5.96
C SER A 102 -2.48 -2.89 6.66
N MET A 103 -3.22 -3.99 6.53
CA MET A 103 -2.82 -5.29 7.08
C MET A 103 -1.53 -5.82 6.43
N LEU A 104 -1.38 -5.63 5.12
CA LEU A 104 -0.17 -6.04 4.40
C LEU A 104 1.04 -5.25 4.90
N LEU A 105 0.88 -3.92 5.05
CA LEU A 105 1.93 -3.04 5.55
C LEU A 105 2.33 -3.40 6.99
N GLU A 106 1.35 -3.52 7.89
CA GLU A 106 1.58 -3.89 9.29
C GLU A 106 2.35 -5.22 9.38
N ARG A 107 1.87 -6.27 8.69
CA ARG A 107 2.51 -7.60 8.72
C ARG A 107 3.91 -7.59 8.13
N ALA A 108 4.12 -6.83 7.06
CA ALA A 108 5.45 -6.67 6.47
C ALA A 108 6.40 -5.98 7.46
N LEU A 109 5.95 -4.91 8.12
CA LEU A 109 6.74 -4.20 9.11
C LEU A 109 7.07 -5.06 10.34
N LEU A 110 6.10 -5.80 10.88
CA LEU A 110 6.33 -6.78 11.96
C LEU A 110 7.35 -7.87 11.58
N LYS A 111 7.44 -8.21 10.28
CA LYS A 111 8.47 -9.12 9.72
C LYS A 111 9.77 -8.41 9.32
N LYS A 112 9.93 -7.13 9.66
CA LYS A 112 11.09 -6.29 9.32
C LYS A 112 11.28 -6.14 7.80
N ILE A 113 10.17 -6.01 7.07
CA ILE A 113 10.11 -5.75 5.62
C ILE A 113 9.46 -4.38 5.44
N PRO A 114 10.25 -3.30 5.32
CA PRO A 114 9.70 -1.97 5.12
C PRO A 114 9.12 -1.83 3.71
N LEU A 115 7.83 -1.51 3.64
CA LEU A 115 7.14 -1.24 2.38
C LEU A 115 6.90 0.25 2.21
N ARG A 116 7.02 0.69 0.96
CA ARG A 116 6.63 2.03 0.53
C ARG A 116 5.79 1.90 -0.72
N GLY A 117 4.73 2.69 -0.86
CA GLY A 117 3.91 2.63 -2.05
C GLY A 117 2.87 3.72 -2.14
N ALA A 118 2.03 3.64 -3.16
CA ALA A 118 0.87 4.52 -3.24
C ALA A 118 -0.34 3.78 -3.81
N ILE A 119 -1.52 4.34 -3.57
CA ILE A 119 -2.80 3.86 -4.07
C ILE A 119 -3.33 4.86 -5.11
N ALA A 120 -3.76 4.33 -6.25
CA ALA A 120 -4.46 5.06 -7.29
C ALA A 120 -5.72 4.30 -7.73
N PHE A 121 -6.57 4.98 -8.49
CA PHE A 121 -7.85 4.44 -8.94
C PHE A 121 -8.11 4.81 -10.39
N GLY A 122 -8.66 3.86 -11.16
CA GLY A 122 -9.07 4.13 -12.54
C GLY A 122 -9.14 2.88 -13.41
N ARG A 123 -9.15 3.09 -14.72
CA ARG A 123 -9.29 2.02 -15.72
C ARG A 123 -7.99 1.24 -15.87
N THR A 124 -8.12 -0.09 -15.89
CA THR A 124 -7.01 -1.02 -16.07
C THR A 124 -7.44 -2.25 -16.87
N ILE A 125 -6.46 -2.87 -17.53
CA ILE A 125 -6.54 -4.21 -18.09
C ILE A 125 -5.53 -5.03 -17.30
N ILE A 126 -6.04 -5.98 -16.50
CA ILE A 126 -5.23 -6.94 -15.76
C ILE A 126 -5.74 -8.32 -16.16
N GLN A 127 -4.93 -9.05 -16.91
CA GLN A 127 -5.16 -10.42 -17.35
C GLN A 127 -3.92 -11.22 -16.96
N ILE A 128 -4.07 -12.07 -15.96
CA ILE A 128 -3.04 -12.99 -15.52
C ILE A 128 -3.64 -14.37 -15.67
N ASP A 129 -3.35 -15.00 -16.81
CA ASP A 129 -3.86 -16.33 -17.13
C ASP A 129 -3.08 -17.41 -16.37
N GLU A 130 -3.77 -18.40 -15.82
CA GLU A 130 -3.16 -19.58 -15.20
C GLU A 130 -2.53 -20.50 -16.26
N GLU A 131 -2.99 -20.45 -17.50
CA GLU A 131 -2.49 -21.23 -18.64
C GLU A 131 -1.27 -20.56 -19.34
N GLY A 132 -0.84 -19.38 -18.87
CA GLY A 132 0.41 -18.74 -19.26
C GLY A 132 0.44 -18.15 -20.67
N GLN A 133 -0.72 -17.99 -21.32
CA GLN A 133 -0.77 -17.53 -22.71
C GLN A 133 -0.65 -16.01 -22.84
N ASN A 134 -1.15 -15.23 -21.86
CA ASN A 134 -1.02 -13.77 -21.81
C ASN A 134 -0.96 -13.25 -20.37
N HIS A 135 0.02 -12.38 -20.08
CA HIS A 135 0.13 -11.63 -18.82
C HIS A 135 0.13 -10.13 -19.13
N GLU A 136 -1.05 -9.52 -19.16
CA GLU A 136 -1.23 -8.10 -19.42
C GLU A 136 -1.56 -7.36 -18.13
N ILE A 137 -0.76 -6.36 -17.79
CA ILE A 137 -0.98 -5.49 -16.64
C ILE A 137 -0.75 -4.06 -17.10
N ILE A 138 -1.83 -3.37 -17.47
CA ILE A 138 -1.77 -2.06 -18.13
C ILE A 138 -2.86 -1.14 -17.55
N GLY A 139 -2.51 0.13 -17.34
CA GLY A 139 -3.47 1.17 -16.97
C GLY A 139 -2.82 2.33 -16.24
N GLN A 140 -3.40 3.52 -16.40
CA GLN A 140 -2.89 4.74 -15.77
C GLN A 140 -2.74 4.63 -14.23
N PRO A 141 -3.66 3.99 -13.49
CA PRO A 141 -3.50 3.84 -12.04
C PRO A 141 -2.24 3.07 -11.62
N ILE A 142 -1.72 2.17 -12.47
CA ILE A 142 -0.46 1.46 -12.19
C ILE A 142 0.72 2.43 -12.27
N ILE A 143 0.70 3.31 -13.28
CA ILE A 143 1.73 4.35 -13.46
C ILE A 143 1.64 5.38 -12.33
N ASP A 144 0.45 5.89 -12.04
CA ASP A 144 0.24 6.92 -11.02
C ASP A 144 0.67 6.43 -9.63
N SER A 145 0.23 5.23 -9.25
CA SER A 145 0.62 4.61 -7.97
C SER A 145 2.11 4.33 -7.89
N TYR A 146 2.74 3.91 -8.99
CA TYR A 146 4.19 3.75 -9.05
C TYR A 146 4.93 5.07 -8.85
N LEU A 147 4.55 6.13 -9.58
CA LEU A 147 5.23 7.43 -9.52
C LEU A 147 5.06 8.10 -8.15
N VAL A 148 3.85 8.10 -7.59
CA VAL A 148 3.59 8.63 -6.23
C VAL A 148 4.31 7.78 -5.18
N GLY A 149 4.35 6.45 -5.34
CA GLY A 149 5.12 5.53 -4.51
C GLY A 149 6.61 5.84 -4.51
N GLU A 150 7.18 6.02 -5.70
CA GLU A 150 8.61 6.26 -5.90
C GLU A 150 9.09 7.60 -5.35
N ALA A 151 8.22 8.61 -5.43
CA ALA A 151 8.48 9.96 -4.96
C ALA A 151 8.55 10.08 -3.42
N GLN A 152 8.06 9.09 -2.67
CA GLN A 152 8.04 9.14 -1.22
C GLN A 152 9.43 8.88 -0.60
N ASP A 153 9.79 9.72 0.37
CA ASP A 153 10.99 9.62 1.21
C ASP A 153 10.66 9.16 2.64
N TRP A 154 9.82 8.14 2.75
CA TRP A 154 9.47 7.46 4.00
C TRP A 154 8.95 6.03 3.76
N VAL A 155 8.71 5.29 4.84
CA VAL A 155 8.00 4.00 4.85
C VAL A 155 6.51 4.31 5.02
N GLY A 156 5.66 3.86 4.09
CA GLY A 156 4.24 4.19 4.14
C GLY A 156 3.52 4.14 2.81
N ILE A 157 2.22 4.48 2.84
CA ILE A 157 1.32 4.47 1.68
C ILE A 157 0.71 5.84 1.48
N ALA A 158 0.93 6.44 0.32
CA ALA A 158 0.26 7.65 -0.10
C ALA A 158 -0.97 7.37 -0.98
N PHE A 159 -1.85 8.36 -1.11
CA PHE A 159 -2.89 8.35 -2.13
C PHE A 159 -2.58 9.28 -3.29
N HIS A 160 -2.88 8.83 -4.50
CA HIS A 160 -2.99 9.66 -5.69
C HIS A 160 -4.33 10.42 -5.72
N SER A 161 -4.39 11.57 -6.39
CA SER A 161 -5.61 12.41 -6.44
C SER A 161 -6.82 11.71 -7.07
N SER A 162 -6.62 10.64 -7.85
CA SER A 162 -7.71 9.79 -8.35
C SER A 162 -8.56 9.16 -7.23
N CYS A 163 -8.05 9.10 -6.00
CA CYS A 163 -8.76 8.54 -4.85
C CYS A 163 -9.56 9.59 -4.06
N LEU A 164 -9.44 10.89 -4.36
CA LEU A 164 -10.15 11.96 -3.64
C LEU A 164 -11.67 11.77 -3.60
N PRO A 165 -12.36 11.34 -4.69
CA PRO A 165 -13.81 11.11 -4.64
C PRO A 165 -14.26 10.09 -3.59
N PHE A 166 -13.36 9.22 -3.12
CA PHE A 166 -13.63 8.25 -2.06
C PHE A 166 -13.18 8.77 -0.69
N ILE A 167 -12.03 9.45 -0.62
CA ILE A 167 -11.47 10.02 0.60
C ILE A 167 -12.39 11.12 1.16
N GLU A 168 -12.93 11.99 0.29
CA GLU A 168 -13.77 13.12 0.67
C GLU A 168 -15.12 12.69 1.27
N GLN A 169 -15.56 11.46 1.00
CA GLN A 169 -16.74 10.87 1.65
C GLN A 169 -16.49 10.50 3.12
N LYS A 170 -15.23 10.52 3.59
CA LYS A 170 -14.82 10.25 4.97
C LYS A 170 -15.33 8.92 5.53
N CYS A 171 -15.52 7.93 4.66
CA CYS A 171 -16.05 6.64 5.08
C CYS A 171 -15.01 5.67 5.61
N ASP A 172 -13.73 5.91 5.32
CA ASP A 172 -12.64 5.11 5.86
C ASP A 172 -11.90 5.89 6.97
N PRO A 173 -12.07 5.51 8.24
CA PRO A 173 -11.43 6.22 9.35
C PRO A 173 -9.91 5.97 9.42
N THR A 174 -9.39 4.99 8.68
CA THR A 174 -7.95 4.70 8.63
C THR A 174 -7.18 5.68 7.74
N ILE A 175 -7.87 6.50 6.95
CA ILE A 175 -7.22 7.51 6.12
C ILE A 175 -6.94 8.75 6.95
N LYS A 176 -5.66 9.17 6.99
CA LYS A 176 -5.23 10.37 7.71
C LYS A 176 -4.62 11.38 6.76
N GLU A 177 -4.96 12.64 6.99
CA GLU A 177 -4.19 13.73 6.41
C GLU A 177 -2.84 13.85 7.13
N TYR A 178 -1.76 13.88 6.36
CA TYR A 178 -0.39 13.99 6.83
C TYR A 178 0.50 14.62 5.75
N PRO A 179 1.41 15.55 6.10
CA PRO A 179 2.34 16.13 5.15
C PRO A 179 3.40 15.11 4.73
N ILE A 180 3.08 14.29 3.73
CA ILE A 180 3.95 13.22 3.25
C ILE A 180 5.24 13.81 2.66
N PRO A 181 6.44 13.30 3.04
CA PRO A 181 7.70 13.78 2.51
C PRO A 181 7.91 13.26 1.08
N TYR A 182 7.64 14.12 0.09
CA TYR A 182 7.85 13.83 -1.32
C TYR A 182 9.12 14.47 -1.89
N ASN A 183 9.79 13.71 -2.74
CA ASN A 183 10.81 14.20 -3.65
C ASN A 183 10.14 14.82 -4.90
N LYS A 184 10.17 16.14 -4.98
CA LYS A 184 9.52 16.90 -6.07
C LYS A 184 10.09 16.60 -7.46
N GLU A 185 11.36 16.24 -7.58
CA GLU A 185 11.96 15.85 -8.86
C GLU A 185 11.37 14.55 -9.39
N LYS A 186 11.11 13.59 -8.50
CA LYS A 186 10.49 12.31 -8.86
C LYS A 186 9.00 12.43 -9.21
N LEU A 187 8.35 13.51 -8.80
CA LEU A 187 6.95 13.80 -9.16
C LEU A 187 6.81 14.45 -10.53
N LYS A 188 7.87 15.00 -11.13
CA LYS A 188 7.80 15.66 -12.45
C LYS A 188 7.16 14.81 -13.57
N PRO A 189 7.37 13.47 -13.62
CA PRO A 189 6.71 12.63 -14.62
C PRO A 189 5.22 12.38 -14.36
N LEU A 190 4.69 12.74 -13.20
CA LEU A 190 3.26 12.59 -12.89
C LEU A 190 2.48 13.64 -13.69
N ASP A 191 1.88 13.20 -14.79
CA ASP A 191 1.16 14.05 -15.73
C ASP A 191 -0.36 14.04 -15.51
N ASN A 192 -0.88 12.92 -15.00
CA ASN A 192 -2.30 12.70 -14.74
C ASN A 192 -2.61 12.77 -13.25
N GLY A 193 -3.11 13.92 -12.80
CA GLY A 193 -3.44 14.15 -11.39
C GLY A 193 -2.26 14.67 -10.56
N LYS A 194 -2.26 14.37 -9.27
CA LYS A 194 -1.24 14.85 -8.33
C LYS A 194 -1.11 13.93 -7.11
N GLU A 195 0.04 14.04 -6.43
CA GLU A 195 0.19 13.49 -5.10
C GLU A 195 -0.79 14.16 -4.12
N THR A 196 -1.19 13.44 -3.07
CA THR A 196 -2.01 13.99 -1.99
C THR A 196 -1.26 13.94 -0.66
N ASN A 197 -1.81 14.63 0.34
CA ASN A 197 -1.35 14.55 1.71
C ASN A 197 -2.20 13.55 2.51
N TYR A 198 -2.72 12.49 1.88
CA TYR A 198 -3.43 11.43 2.57
C TYR A 198 -2.56 10.17 2.62
N SER A 199 -2.50 9.56 3.81
CA SER A 199 -1.85 8.27 4.05
C SER A 199 -2.81 7.30 4.71
N LEU A 200 -2.58 6.01 4.50
CA LEU A 200 -3.18 4.97 5.34
C LEU A 200 -2.52 4.97 6.71
N GLU A 201 -3.33 4.96 7.76
CA GLU A 201 -2.93 4.61 9.10
C GLU A 201 -2.64 3.10 9.14
N TRP A 202 -1.50 2.76 9.72
CA TRP A 202 -1.13 1.38 10.00
C TRP A 202 -1.11 1.17 11.51
N GLY A 203 -1.73 0.08 11.96
CA GLY A 203 -1.87 -0.22 13.37
C GLY A 203 -0.68 -0.95 14.00
N GLY A 204 -0.84 -1.25 15.29
CA GLY A 204 0.07 -2.10 16.05
C GLY A 204 1.32 -1.41 16.61
N ASN A 205 2.19 -2.20 17.23
CA ASN A 205 3.48 -1.80 17.83
C ASN A 205 4.57 -1.51 16.79
N VAL A 206 4.18 -1.06 15.59
CA VAL A 206 5.08 -0.83 14.44
C VAL A 206 6.14 0.22 14.76
N LYS A 207 5.84 1.20 15.62
CA LYS A 207 6.80 2.22 16.05
C LYS A 207 8.04 1.61 16.73
N GLU A 208 7.86 0.65 17.62
CA GLU A 208 8.99 -0.04 18.27
C GLU A 208 9.85 -0.80 17.24
N VAL A 209 9.20 -1.48 16.30
CA VAL A 209 9.90 -2.22 15.24
C VAL A 209 10.68 -1.28 14.32
N LEU A 210 10.09 -0.13 13.94
CA LEU A 210 10.76 0.88 13.13
C LEU A 210 11.96 1.51 13.87
N ASN A 211 11.83 1.78 15.18
CA ASN A 211 12.94 2.25 16.00
C ASN A 211 14.08 1.23 16.06
N GLU A 212 13.77 -0.05 16.30
CA GLU A 212 14.77 -1.13 16.29
C GLU A 212 15.48 -1.20 14.92
N PHE A 213 14.71 -1.07 13.83
CA PHE A 213 15.27 -1.08 12.48
C PHE A 213 16.18 0.12 12.21
N LEU A 214 15.77 1.32 12.66
CA LEU A 214 16.57 2.53 12.53
C LEU A 214 17.91 2.42 13.28
N GLU A 215 17.92 1.90 14.50
CA GLU A 215 19.15 1.69 15.27
C GLU A 215 20.09 0.68 14.62
N ASN A 216 19.55 -0.42 14.09
CA ASN A 216 20.34 -1.39 13.33
C ASN A 216 20.99 -0.73 12.09
N LEU A 217 20.22 0.04 11.31
CA LEU A 217 20.75 0.76 10.14
C LEU A 217 21.83 1.79 10.51
N ARG A 218 21.69 2.47 11.65
CA ARG A 218 22.72 3.38 12.18
C ARG A 218 24.01 2.62 12.48
N SER A 219 23.92 1.45 13.11
CA SER A 219 25.07 0.60 13.43
C SER A 219 25.78 0.06 12.18
N GLU A 220 25.03 -0.16 11.09
CA GLU A 220 25.55 -0.62 9.79
C GLU A 220 26.18 0.52 8.96
N GLY A 221 26.15 1.77 9.44
CA GLY A 221 26.74 2.91 8.75
C GLY A 221 26.03 3.29 7.45
N VAL A 222 24.72 3.03 7.36
CA VAL A 222 23.91 3.35 6.17
C VAL A 222 23.79 4.88 6.01
N SER A 223 23.72 5.36 4.77
CA SER A 223 23.63 6.79 4.45
C SER A 223 22.45 7.49 5.13
N GLU A 224 22.63 8.76 5.51
CA GLU A 224 21.62 9.62 6.13
C GLU A 224 20.29 9.66 5.36
N LYS A 225 20.36 9.63 4.01
CA LYS A 225 19.18 9.60 3.16
C LYS A 225 18.27 8.41 3.44
N VAL A 226 18.84 7.24 3.75
CA VAL A 226 18.07 6.04 4.09
C VAL A 226 17.54 6.15 5.51
N LEU A 227 18.35 6.60 6.47
CA LEU A 227 17.94 6.80 7.86
C LEU A 227 16.73 7.74 7.96
N ASN A 228 16.76 8.85 7.21
CA ASN A 228 15.66 9.82 7.15
C ASN A 228 14.32 9.19 6.73
N LYS A 229 14.31 8.16 5.88
CA LYS A 229 13.06 7.47 5.52
C LYS A 229 12.39 6.81 6.73
N TYR A 230 13.18 6.23 7.62
CA TYR A 230 12.67 5.59 8.83
C TYR A 230 12.33 6.62 9.90
N THR A 231 13.14 7.68 10.05
CA THR A 231 12.80 8.81 10.93
C THR A 231 11.44 9.41 10.56
N ASN A 232 11.22 9.73 9.28
CA ASN A 232 9.94 10.24 8.80
C ASN A 232 8.77 9.27 9.07
N ALA A 233 9.00 7.96 8.95
CA ALA A 233 7.99 6.94 9.25
C ALA A 233 7.68 6.86 10.76
N ILE A 234 8.69 6.98 11.62
CA ILE A 234 8.53 7.01 13.08
C ILE A 234 7.80 8.29 13.51
N ASP A 235 8.07 9.43 12.87
CA ASP A 235 7.39 10.70 13.17
C ASP A 235 5.89 10.67 12.81
N TYR A 236 5.53 9.90 11.77
CA TYR A 236 4.13 9.63 11.45
C TYR A 236 3.47 8.72 12.48
N CYS A 237 4.20 7.73 13.00
CA CYS A 237 3.76 6.87 14.08
C CYS A 237 3.60 7.68 15.37
N LYS A 238 2.41 8.24 15.56
CA LYS A 238 2.05 8.82 16.84
C LYS A 238 1.89 7.70 17.88
N ASP A 239 2.09 8.01 19.16
CA ASP A 239 1.70 7.12 20.27
C ASP A 239 0.17 7.07 20.28
N HIS A 240 -0.41 6.23 19.44
CA HIS A 240 -1.85 6.01 19.37
C HIS A 240 -2.09 4.56 19.74
N GLU A 241 -2.97 4.32 20.71
CA GLU A 241 -3.67 3.05 20.81
C GLU A 241 -4.48 2.92 19.52
N VAL A 242 -3.90 2.30 18.49
CA VAL A 242 -4.67 1.98 17.31
C VAL A 242 -5.64 0.87 17.72
N CYS A 243 -6.93 1.21 17.75
CA CYS A 243 -8.01 0.24 17.90
C CYS A 243 -8.12 -0.56 16.60
N LEU A 244 -7.33 -1.64 16.46
CA LEU A 244 -7.59 -2.73 15.53
C LEU A 244 -8.57 -3.74 16.16
#